data_AF-C7GI86-F1
#
_entry.id   AF-C7GI86-F1
#
_cell.length_a   1.000
_cell.length_b   1.000
_cell.length_c   1.000
_cell.angle_alpha   90.00
_cell.angle_beta   90.00
_cell.angle_gamma   90.00
#
_symmetry.space_group_name_H-M   'P 1'
#
loop_
_entity.id
_entity.type
_entity.pdbx_description
1 polymer ?
#
loop_
_entity_poly.entity_id
_entity_poly.type
_entity_poly.pdbx_seq_one_letter_code
_entity_poly.pdbx_strand_id
1 'polypeptide(L)'
;ETDDYLQITLTDEEDVPDGMAKLRTVYPNLMQLVYDNSRTRQSRQVEVTERVEQKSEMELFEEFYEIQNNQPMSEEQQDFVRELMEELVH
;
A
#
# COMPACT_ATOMS: atom_id res chain seq x y z
N GLU A 1 14.35 -7.24 -8.24
CA GLU A 1 14.57 -8.50 -7.48
C GLU A 1 13.31 -8.81 -6.67
N THR A 2 13.19 -9.96 -6.02
CA THR A 2 11.96 -10.31 -5.27
C THR A 2 11.80 -9.53 -3.95
N ASP A 3 12.89 -8.91 -3.49
CA ASP A 3 12.93 -8.11 -2.27
C ASP A 3 12.51 -6.65 -2.50
N ASP A 4 12.13 -6.30 -3.73
CA ASP A 4 11.63 -4.96 -4.05
C ASP A 4 10.23 -4.73 -3.45
N TYR A 5 9.96 -3.47 -3.10
CA TYR A 5 8.63 -3.04 -2.69
C TYR A 5 7.74 -2.86 -3.92
N LEU A 6 6.72 -3.70 -4.03
CA LEU A 6 5.90 -3.79 -5.25
C LEU A 6 4.45 -3.42 -5.00
N GLN A 7 3.83 -2.80 -5.99
CA GLN A 7 2.39 -2.79 -6.19
C GLN A 7 2.07 -3.74 -7.35
N ILE A 8 1.15 -4.69 -7.14
CA ILE A 8 0.72 -5.64 -8.17
C ILE A 8 -0.76 -5.42 -8.49
N THR A 9 -1.07 -5.36 -9.78
CA THR A 9 -2.44 -5.32 -10.29
C THR A 9 -2.79 -6.67 -10.91
N LEU A 10 -3.78 -7.37 -10.34
CA LEU A 10 -4.38 -8.57 -10.91
C LEU A 10 -5.50 -8.20 -11.87
N THR A 11 -5.47 -8.77 -13.06
CA THR A 11 -6.49 -8.56 -14.11
C THR A 11 -7.53 -9.68 -14.14
N ASP A 12 -7.49 -10.60 -13.19
CA ASP A 12 -8.48 -11.66 -13.03
C ASP A 12 -9.87 -11.07 -12.77
N GLU A 13 -10.89 -11.54 -13.49
CA GLU A 13 -12.26 -11.03 -13.32
C GLU A 13 -12.91 -11.47 -11.99
N GLU A 14 -12.50 -12.64 -11.49
CA GLU A 14 -12.96 -13.20 -10.22
C GLU A 14 -11.95 -12.91 -9.11
N ASP A 15 -12.43 -12.72 -7.87
CA ASP A 15 -11.56 -12.54 -6.72
C ASP A 15 -10.68 -13.79 -6.51
N VAL A 16 -9.37 -13.59 -6.39
CA VAL A 16 -8.43 -14.68 -6.12
C VAL A 16 -8.38 -14.94 -4.61
N PRO A 17 -8.84 -16.10 -4.12
CA PRO A 17 -8.76 -16.42 -2.71
C PRO A 17 -7.30 -16.40 -2.26
N ASP A 18 -7.05 -15.69 -1.16
CA ASP A 18 -5.72 -15.51 -0.57
C ASP A 18 -4.68 -14.93 -1.55
N GLY A 19 -5.09 -14.14 -2.54
CA GLY A 19 -4.20 -13.59 -3.57
C GLY A 19 -2.98 -12.86 -2.99
N MET A 20 -3.18 -12.06 -1.94
CA MET A 20 -2.10 -11.36 -1.23
C MET A 20 -1.10 -12.34 -0.58
N ALA A 21 -1.61 -13.39 0.08
CA ALA A 21 -0.76 -14.38 0.75
C ALA A 21 0.03 -15.22 -0.26
N LYS A 22 -0.60 -15.61 -1.37
CA LYS A 22 0.08 -16.32 -2.46
C LYS A 22 1.20 -15.49 -3.07
N LEU A 23 0.94 -14.21 -3.35
CA LEU A 23 1.96 -13.34 -3.94
C LEU A 23 3.11 -13.05 -2.96
N ARG A 24 2.84 -12.96 -1.66
CA ARG A 24 3.90 -12.82 -0.64
C ARG A 24 4.85 -14.02 -0.55
N THR A 25 4.49 -15.19 -1.07
CA THR A 25 5.43 -16.33 -1.15
C THR A 25 6.55 -16.12 -2.19
N VAL A 26 6.32 -15.23 -3.17
CA VAL A 26 7.25 -14.93 -4.27
C VAL A 26 7.79 -13.49 -4.17
N TYR A 27 6.96 -12.55 -3.70
CA TYR A 27 7.26 -11.14 -3.48
C TYR A 27 6.99 -10.78 -2.02
N PRO A 28 7.91 -11.12 -1.09
CA PRO A 28 7.72 -10.94 0.35
C PRO A 28 7.33 -9.51 0.73
N ASN A 29 7.85 -8.51 0.01
CA ASN A 29 7.64 -7.08 0.27
C ASN A 29 6.49 -6.45 -0.56
N LEU A 30 5.49 -7.25 -0.97
CA LEU A 30 4.31 -6.75 -1.66
C LEU A 30 3.55 -5.73 -0.79
N MET A 31 3.54 -4.46 -1.23
CA MET A 31 2.90 -3.35 -0.52
C MET A 31 1.39 -3.32 -0.78
N GLN A 32 0.98 -3.52 -2.04
CA GLN A 32 -0.40 -3.34 -2.43
C GLN A 32 -0.81 -4.32 -3.52
N LEU A 33 -1.96 -4.97 -3.31
CA LEU A 33 -2.64 -5.77 -4.32
C LEU A 33 -3.88 -5.03 -4.81
N VAL A 34 -3.92 -4.78 -6.10
CA VAL A 34 -5.00 -4.10 -6.81
C VAL A 34 -5.70 -5.11 -7.71
N TYR A 35 -7.03 -5.10 -7.74
CA TYR A 35 -7.79 -5.84 -8.76
C TYR A 35 -8.27 -4.86 -9.82
N ASP A 36 -8.03 -5.20 -11.08
CA ASP A 36 -8.56 -4.53 -12.26
C ASP A 36 -9.63 -5.41 -12.91
N ASN A 37 -10.71 -5.67 -12.17
CA ASN A 37 -11.87 -6.39 -12.67
C ASN A 37 -13.03 -5.45 -12.98
N SER A 38 -13.94 -5.87 -13.86
CA SER A 38 -15.05 -5.06 -14.35
C SER A 38 -15.97 -4.54 -13.23
N ARG A 39 -16.09 -5.29 -12.13
CA ARG A 39 -16.82 -4.89 -10.90
C ARG A 39 -16.11 -3.78 -10.12
N THR A 40 -14.81 -3.92 -9.89
CA THR A 40 -14.01 -2.95 -9.13
C THR A 40 -13.73 -1.68 -9.92
N ARG A 41 -13.63 -1.71 -11.25
CA ARG A 41 -13.51 -0.49 -12.08
C ARG A 41 -14.63 0.53 -11.81
N GLN A 42 -15.85 0.06 -11.55
CA GLN A 42 -17.01 0.94 -11.32
C GLN A 42 -17.05 1.47 -9.88
N SER A 43 -16.71 0.65 -8.87
CA SER A 43 -16.67 1.08 -7.46
C SER A 43 -15.43 1.90 -7.10
N ARG A 44 -14.27 1.56 -7.69
CA ARG A 44 -12.98 2.23 -7.44
C ARG A 44 -12.94 3.64 -8.00
N GLN A 45 -13.70 3.94 -9.05
CA GLN A 45 -13.89 5.30 -9.57
C GLN A 45 -14.60 6.23 -8.57
N VAL A 46 -15.41 5.67 -7.66
CA VAL A 46 -16.18 6.44 -6.67
C VAL A 46 -15.42 6.51 -5.34
N GLU A 47 -14.83 5.40 -4.88
CA GLU A 47 -14.14 5.34 -3.57
C GLU A 47 -12.73 5.93 -3.54
N VAL A 48 -11.96 5.85 -4.65
CA VAL A 48 -10.59 6.42 -4.71
C VAL A 48 -10.62 7.95 -4.64
N THR A 49 -11.68 8.56 -5.17
CA THR A 49 -11.85 10.02 -5.19
C THR A 49 -12.19 10.59 -3.81
N GLU A 50 -12.84 9.82 -2.92
CA GLU A 50 -13.31 10.35 -1.62
C GLU A 50 -12.42 9.98 -0.42
N ARG A 51 -11.64 8.89 -0.47
CA ARG A 51 -10.83 8.43 0.68
C ARG A 51 -9.34 8.76 0.62
N VAL A 52 -8.77 8.94 -0.58
CA VAL A 52 -7.35 9.30 -0.73
C VAL A 52 -7.13 10.80 -0.48
N GLU A 53 -8.14 11.65 -0.72
CA GLU A 53 -8.01 13.10 -0.55
C GLU A 53 -7.94 13.59 0.92
N GLN A 54 -8.18 12.72 1.92
CA GLN A 54 -8.25 13.16 3.32
C GLN A 54 -7.05 12.75 4.19
N LYS A 55 -6.21 11.81 3.76
CA LYS A 55 -5.03 11.37 4.54
C LYS A 55 -3.75 11.99 4.00
N SER A 56 -2.93 12.50 4.89
CA SER A 56 -1.57 12.96 4.59
C SER A 56 -0.66 11.78 4.21
N GLU A 57 0.41 12.08 3.47
CA GLU A 57 1.43 11.10 3.07
C GLU A 57 2.06 10.40 4.29
N MET A 58 2.21 11.13 5.40
CA MET A 58 2.69 10.59 6.67
C MET A 58 1.74 9.55 7.27
N GLU A 59 0.44 9.83 7.30
CA GLU A 59 -0.57 8.89 7.82
C GLU A 59 -0.62 7.59 7.00
N LEU A 60 -0.47 7.70 5.68
CA LEU A 60 -0.40 6.53 4.80
C LEU A 60 0.85 5.69 5.09
N PHE A 61 1.98 6.34 5.39
CA PHE A 61 3.22 5.65 5.71
C PHE A 61 3.20 5.00 7.09
N GLU A 62 2.60 5.65 8.10
CA GLU A 62 2.43 5.08 9.43
C GLU A 62 1.56 3.82 9.41
N GLU A 63 0.42 3.86 8.70
CA GLU A 63 -0.43 2.67 8.52
C GLU A 63 0.34 1.54 7.83
N PHE A 64 1.14 1.87 6.81
CA PHE A 64 1.99 0.90 6.15
C PHE A 64 3.04 0.30 7.12
N TYR A 65 3.71 1.13 7.91
CA TYR A 65 4.71 0.68 8.87
C TYR A 65 4.10 -0.27 9.91
N GLU A 66 2.94 0.07 10.46
CA GLU A 66 2.26 -0.76 11.46
C GLU A 66 1.83 -2.12 10.90
N ILE A 67 1.31 -2.15 9.67
CA ILE A 67 0.94 -3.40 8.98
C ILE A 67 2.16 -4.32 8.79
N GLN A 68 3.34 -3.76 8.50
CA GLN A 68 4.56 -4.54 8.26
C GLN A 68 5.24 -5.00 9.55
N ASN A 69 5.32 -4.11 10.55
CA ASN A 69 6.09 -4.35 11.76
C ASN A 69 5.24 -4.83 12.93
N ASN A 70 3.92 -4.87 12.75
CA ASN A 70 2.93 -5.26 13.76
C ASN A 70 3.05 -4.44 15.07
N GLN A 71 3.58 -3.21 14.93
CA GLN A 71 3.82 -2.23 15.99
C GLN A 71 3.79 -0.82 15.37
N PRO A 72 3.30 0.19 16.11
CA PRO A 72 3.32 1.57 15.65
C PRO A 72 4.76 2.10 15.55
N MET A 73 4.93 3.18 14.80
CA MET A 73 6.19 3.91 14.76
C MET A 73 6.47 4.57 16.11
N SER A 74 7.75 4.62 16.49
CA SER A 74 8.21 5.50 17.57
C SER A 74 8.34 6.94 17.06
N GLU A 75 8.35 7.91 17.99
CA GLU A 75 8.54 9.34 17.65
C GLU A 75 9.83 9.56 16.84
N GLU A 76 10.95 8.92 17.23
CA GLU A 76 12.22 9.04 16.49
C GLU A 76 12.11 8.54 15.04
N GLN A 77 11.35 7.47 14.80
CA GLN A 77 11.11 6.94 13.46
C GLN A 77 10.18 7.84 12.65
N GLN A 78 9.18 8.43 13.29
CA GLN A 78 8.26 9.37 12.65
C GLN A 78 8.99 10.63 12.19
N ASP A 79 9.83 11.19 13.06
CA ASP A 79 10.64 12.38 12.75
C ASP A 79 11.64 12.11 11.62
N PHE A 80 12.31 10.96 11.66
CA PHE A 80 13.23 10.56 10.58
C PHE A 80 12.54 10.43 9.22
N VAL A 81 11.36 9.81 9.16
CA VAL A 81 10.62 9.66 7.91
C VAL A 81 10.09 11.00 7.42
N ARG A 82 9.66 11.88 8.32
CA ARG A 82 9.24 13.25 7.97
C ARG A 82 10.38 14.02 7.30
N GLU A 83 11.58 14.01 7.88
CA GLU A 83 12.75 14.66 7.29
C GLU A 83 13.11 14.05 5.92
N LEU A 84 13.07 12.72 5.80
CA LEU A 84 13.37 12.03 4.54
C LEU A 84 12.34 12.36 3.44
N MET A 85 11.06 12.43 3.80
CA MET A 85 10.00 12.83 2.85
C MET A 85 10.18 14.27 2.38
N GLU A 86 10.56 15.18 3.28
CA GLU A 86 10.85 16.58 2.93
C GLU A 86 12.06 16.69 1.98
N GLU A 87 13.10 15.86 2.18
CA GLU A 87 14.29 15.83 1.31
C GLU A 87 13.96 15.30 -0.10
N LEU A 88 13.11 14.29 -0.21
CA LEU A 88 12.75 13.66 -1.50
C LEU A 88 11.82 14.52 -2.38
N VAL A 89 11.13 15.49 -1.79
CA VAL A 89 10.22 16.41 -2.50
C VAL A 89 10.97 17.63 -3.07
N HIS A 90 12.26 17.81 -2.75
CA HIS A 90 13.15 18.83 -3.31
C HIS A 90 14.10 18.30 -4.40
#